data_AF-A0A957ZK77-F1
#
_entry.id   AF-A0A957ZK77-F1
#
_cell.length_a   1.000
_cell.length_b   1.000
_cell.length_c   1.000
_cell.angle_alpha   90.00
_cell.angle_beta   90.00
_cell.angle_gamma   90.00
#
_symmetry.space_group_name_H-M   'P 1'
#
loop_
_entity.id
_entity.type
_entity.pdbx_description
1 polymer ?
#
loop_
_entity_poly.entity_id
_entity_poly.type
_entity_poly.pdbx_seq_one_letter_code
_entity_poly.pdbx_strand_id
1 'polypeptide(L)'
;SAGSTGGGIKVLRIYLLLKFVLAEFSRLLHPHAIIPVRVRQQTIPRDVVMNVLGFFVLYILIFAGGTLLIAAMGYDVATSFGAVAATLGNVGPGLGEVGAIDNYAHFPPIGKWILSFFMLLGRLELYTVLILFVPAYWRR
;
A
#
# COMPACT_ATOMS: atom_id res chain seq x y z
N SER A 1 0.08 9.57 -14.18
CA SER A 1 -0.80 10.21 -13.18
C SER A 1 -0.14 10.17 -11.81
N ALA A 2 0.52 11.26 -11.42
CA ALA A 2 1.11 11.41 -10.07
C ALA A 2 0.16 12.16 -9.10
N GLY A 3 -0.82 12.90 -9.65
CA GLY A 3 -1.89 13.59 -8.91
C GLY A 3 -3.27 13.02 -9.22
N SER A 4 -3.48 11.74 -8.90
CA SER A 4 -4.83 11.17 -8.81
C SER A 4 -5.35 11.35 -7.37
N THR A 5 -6.66 11.52 -7.21
CA THR A 5 -7.33 11.61 -5.90
C THR A 5 -7.46 10.24 -5.20
N GLY A 6 -7.00 9.15 -5.83
CA GLY A 6 -7.01 7.81 -5.23
C GLY A 6 -5.95 7.65 -4.13
N GLY A 7 -6.33 7.04 -3.00
CA GLY A 7 -5.45 6.80 -1.85
C GLY A 7 -4.56 5.56 -1.95
N GLY A 8 -4.85 4.65 -2.89
CA GLY A 8 -4.03 3.45 -3.09
C GLY A 8 -2.61 3.72 -3.61
N ILE A 9 -1.83 2.64 -3.79
CA ILE A 9 -0.50 2.74 -4.38
C ILE A 9 -0.60 3.39 -5.76
N LYS A 10 0.01 4.57 -5.89
CA LYS A 10 0.02 5.32 -7.15
C LYS A 10 0.57 4.44 -8.28
N VAL A 11 -0.11 4.44 -9.43
CA VAL A 11 0.28 3.66 -10.62
C VAL A 11 1.74 3.89 -11.03
N LEU A 12 2.25 5.11 -10.83
CA LEU A 12 3.65 5.44 -11.08
C LEU A 12 4.64 4.60 -10.24
N ARG A 13 4.31 4.33 -8.97
CA ARG A 13 5.12 3.50 -8.08
C ARG A 13 5.12 2.05 -8.55
N ILE A 14 3.96 1.53 -8.95
CA ILE A 14 3.83 0.17 -9.51
C ILE A 14 4.65 0.06 -10.80
N TYR A 15 4.54 1.04 -11.71
CA TYR A 15 5.31 1.09 -12.95
C TYR A 15 6.82 1.13 -12.70
N LEU A 16 7.28 1.95 -11.74
CA LEU A 16 8.68 2.02 -11.34
C LEU A 16 9.18 0.66 -10.82
N LEU A 17 8.41 -0.01 -9.97
CA LEU A 17 8.76 -1.32 -9.42
C LEU A 17 8.85 -2.39 -10.51
N LEU A 18 7.92 -2.40 -11.46
CA LEU A 18 7.99 -3.31 -12.60
C LEU A 18 9.26 -3.09 -13.43
N LYS A 19 9.61 -1.83 -13.71
CA LYS A 19 10.86 -1.49 -14.42
C LYS A 19 12.10 -1.90 -13.62
N PHE A 20 12.07 -1.73 -12.29
CA PHE A 20 13.14 -2.17 -11.41
C PHE A 20 13.32 -3.69 -11.46
N VAL A 21 12.24 -4.46 -11.34
CA VAL A 21 12.28 -5.93 -11.41
C VAL A 21 12.85 -6.40 -12.75
N LEU A 22 12.40 -5.83 -13.87
CA LEU A 22 12.92 -6.16 -15.20
C LEU A 22 14.42 -5.82 -15.36
N ALA A 23 14.85 -4.69 -14.79
CA ALA A 23 16.25 -4.30 -14.79
C ALA A 23 17.11 -5.29 -13.97
N GLU A 24 16.60 -5.74 -12.82
CA GLU A 24 17.31 -6.71 -11.98
C GLU A 24 17.41 -8.08 -12.66
N PHE A 25 16.34 -8.57 -13.30
CA PHE A 25 16.41 -9.78 -14.12
C PHE A 25 17.45 -9.66 -15.24
N SER A 26 17.50 -8.51 -15.91
CA SER A 26 18.45 -8.28 -17.00
C SER A 26 19.90 -8.25 -16.49
N ARG A 27 20.10 -7.74 -15.27
CA ARG A 27 21.41 -7.67 -14.59
C ARG A 27 21.86 -9.04 -14.09
N LEU A 28 20.94 -9.90 -13.66
CA LEU A 28 21.24 -11.30 -13.34
C LEU A 28 21.77 -12.07 -14.57
N LEU A 29 21.23 -11.77 -15.75
CA LEU A 29 21.70 -12.36 -17.01
C LEU A 29 23.01 -11.71 -17.52
N HIS A 30 23.22 -10.42 -17.26
CA HIS A 30 24.39 -9.66 -17.69
C HIS A 30 25.07 -8.95 -16.51
N PRO A 31 25.92 -9.63 -15.73
CA PRO A 31 26.45 -9.11 -14.46
C PRO A 31 27.33 -7.86 -14.58
N HIS A 32 27.91 -7.60 -15.76
CA HIS A 32 28.71 -6.41 -16.04
C HIS A 32 27.91 -5.24 -16.66
N ALA A 33 26.63 -5.45 -16.98
CA ALA A 33 25.80 -4.40 -17.57
C ALA A 33 25.31 -3.40 -16.51
N ILE A 34 25.53 -2.11 -16.76
CA ILE A 34 24.92 -1.04 -15.97
C ILE A 34 23.55 -0.75 -16.58
N ILE A 35 22.50 -1.24 -15.93
CA ILE A 35 21.12 -1.12 -16.42
C ILE A 35 20.38 -0.08 -15.56
N PRO A 36 20.28 1.19 -16.01
CA PRO A 36 19.57 2.22 -15.27
C PRO A 36 18.05 2.02 -15.35
N VAL A 37 17.37 2.16 -14.21
CA VAL A 37 15.89 2.22 -14.17
C VAL A 37 15.45 3.59 -14.68
N ARG A 38 14.74 3.62 -15.80
CA ARG A 38 14.24 4.85 -16.42
C ARG A 38 12.72 4.90 -16.37
N VAL A 39 12.19 6.07 -16.00
CA VAL A 39 10.77 6.39 -16.13
C VAL A 39 10.65 7.56 -17.08
N ARG A 40 9.94 7.36 -18.20
CA ARG A 40 9.95 8.28 -19.35
C ARG A 40 11.38 8.49 -19.88
N GLN A 41 11.90 9.72 -19.82
CA GLN A 41 13.25 10.06 -20.28
C GLN A 41 14.25 10.33 -19.14
N GLN A 42 13.85 10.13 -17.89
CA GLN A 42 14.71 10.38 -16.74
C GLN A 42 15.16 9.08 -16.08
N THR A 43 16.45 9.02 -15.77
CA THR A 43 17.02 7.96 -14.91
C THR A 43 16.62 8.22 -13.48
N ILE A 44 16.01 7.23 -12.84
CA ILE A 44 15.58 7.36 -11.44
C ILE A 44 16.74 6.91 -10.53
N PRO A 45 17.13 7.73 -9.54
CA PRO A 45 18.16 7.36 -8.57
C PRO A 45 17.78 6.10 -7.80
N ARG A 46 18.79 5.30 -7.44
CA ARG A 46 18.58 4.03 -6.71
C ARG A 46 17.87 4.25 -5.38
N ASP A 47 18.17 5.33 -4.67
CA ASP A 47 17.55 5.64 -3.37
C ASP A 47 16.03 5.84 -3.49
N VAL A 48 15.57 6.47 -4.58
CA VAL A 48 14.15 6.64 -4.85
C VAL A 48 13.49 5.28 -5.11
N VAL A 49 14.15 4.40 -5.86
CA VAL A 49 13.65 3.03 -6.10
C VAL A 49 13.54 2.25 -4.79
N MET A 50 14.56 2.33 -3.93
CA MET A 50 14.55 1.66 -2.62
C MET A 50 13.45 2.21 -1.70
N ASN A 51 13.22 3.53 -1.70
CA ASN A 51 12.11 4.13 -0.96
C ASN A 51 10.74 3.65 -1.45
N VAL A 52 10.56 3.51 -2.76
CA VAL A 52 9.30 2.99 -3.33
C VAL A 52 9.13 1.50 -3.02
N LEU A 53 10.21 0.72 -3.01
CA LEU A 53 10.18 -0.69 -2.62
C LEU A 53 9.83 -0.84 -1.13
N GLY A 54 10.45 -0.04 -0.26
CA GLY A 54 10.12 0.01 1.16
C GLY A 54 8.64 0.37 1.40
N PHE A 55 8.12 1.35 0.66
CA PHE A 55 6.71 1.73 0.70
C PHE A 55 5.80 0.55 0.32
N PHE A 56 6.16 -0.18 -0.74
CA PHE A 56 5.38 -1.32 -1.22
C PHE A 56 5.36 -2.47 -0.19
N VAL A 57 6.52 -2.84 0.36
CA VAL A 57 6.61 -3.88 1.40
C VAL A 57 5.78 -3.48 2.62
N LEU A 58 5.88 -2.23 3.07
CA LEU A 58 5.12 -1.71 4.20
C LEU A 58 3.61 -1.73 3.95
N TYR A 59 3.18 -1.35 2.75
CA TYR A 59 1.78 -1.42 2.33
C TYR A 59 1.25 -2.86 2.41
N ILE A 60 1.99 -3.83 1.88
CA ILE A 60 1.60 -5.24 1.91
C ILE A 60 1.55 -5.79 3.34
N LEU A 61 2.50 -5.40 4.21
CA LEU A 61 2.50 -5.82 5.61
C LEU A 61 1.28 -5.28 6.36
N ILE A 62 0.95 -4.01 6.20
CA ILE A 62 -0.24 -3.40 6.83
C ILE A 62 -1.51 -4.02 6.27
N PHE A 63 -1.56 -4.24 4.96
CA PHE A 63 -2.69 -4.89 4.31
C PHE A 63 -2.91 -6.32 4.82
N ALA A 64 -1.86 -7.14 4.87
CA ALA A 64 -1.93 -8.51 5.36
C ALA A 64 -2.27 -8.56 6.86
N GLY A 65 -1.61 -7.74 7.68
CA GLY A 65 -1.89 -7.64 9.11
C GLY A 65 -3.33 -7.15 9.38
N GLY A 66 -3.78 -6.14 8.64
CA GLY A 66 -5.16 -5.65 8.72
C GLY A 66 -6.20 -6.70 8.34
N THR A 67 -5.93 -7.47 7.27
CA THR A 67 -6.79 -8.59 6.85
C THR A 67 -6.90 -9.65 7.94
N LEU A 68 -5.77 -10.02 8.56
CA LEU A 68 -5.76 -10.99 9.67
C LEU A 68 -6.48 -10.46 10.91
N LEU A 69 -6.32 -9.16 11.24
CA LEU A 69 -7.01 -8.53 12.36
C LEU A 69 -8.54 -8.55 12.19
N ILE A 70 -9.03 -8.25 10.99
CA ILE A 70 -10.46 -8.28 10.71
C ILE A 70 -10.97 -9.73 10.67
N ALA A 71 -10.22 -10.66 10.06
CA ALA A 71 -10.58 -12.08 10.05
C ALA A 71 -10.65 -12.66 11.48
N ALA A 72 -9.75 -12.23 12.37
CA ALA A 72 -9.76 -12.62 13.78
C ALA A 72 -11.00 -12.15 14.56
N MET A 73 -11.79 -11.20 14.02
CA MET A 73 -13.08 -10.78 14.57
C MET A 73 -14.25 -11.70 14.14
N GLY A 74 -13.97 -12.74 13.34
CA GLY A 74 -14.96 -13.74 12.93
C GLY A 74 -15.53 -13.55 11.51
N TYR A 75 -15.00 -12.61 10.73
CA TYR A 75 -15.40 -12.41 9.33
C TYR A 75 -14.66 -13.36 8.39
N ASP A 76 -15.29 -13.71 7.28
CA ASP A 76 -14.66 -14.54 6.26
C ASP A 76 -13.48 -13.81 5.58
N VAL A 77 -12.63 -14.58 4.92
CA VAL A 77 -11.40 -14.06 4.30
C VAL A 77 -11.72 -13.07 3.17
N ALA A 78 -12.79 -13.29 2.40
CA ALA A 78 -13.14 -12.41 1.29
C ALA A 78 -13.66 -11.06 1.79
N THR A 79 -14.51 -11.05 2.82
CA THR A 79 -14.98 -9.81 3.48
C THR A 79 -13.83 -9.08 4.16
N SER A 80 -12.98 -9.79 4.90
CA SER A 80 -11.83 -9.20 5.61
C SER A 80 -10.84 -8.56 4.64
N PHE A 81 -10.48 -9.28 3.57
CA PHE A 81 -9.61 -8.79 2.51
C PHE A 81 -10.25 -7.60 1.79
N GLY A 82 -11.53 -7.71 1.45
CA GLY A 82 -12.30 -6.67 0.76
C GLY A 82 -12.38 -5.38 1.55
N ALA A 83 -12.66 -5.47 2.86
CA ALA A 83 -12.78 -4.32 3.75
C ALA A 83 -11.45 -3.58 3.89
N VAL A 84 -10.35 -4.30 4.09
CA VAL A 84 -9.02 -3.70 4.23
C VAL A 84 -8.54 -3.13 2.89
N ALA A 85 -8.82 -3.82 1.77
CA ALA A 85 -8.46 -3.32 0.44
C ALA A 85 -9.20 -2.03 0.10
N ALA A 86 -10.50 -2.00 0.36
CA ALA A 86 -11.34 -0.86 0.08
C ALA A 86 -11.01 0.35 0.96
N THR A 87 -10.71 0.13 2.24
CA THR A 87 -10.36 1.20 3.18
C THR A 87 -8.95 1.72 2.93
N LEU A 88 -7.94 0.85 2.83
CA LEU A 88 -6.55 1.24 2.56
C LEU A 88 -6.39 1.89 1.16
N GLY A 89 -7.15 1.42 0.17
CA GLY A 89 -7.20 2.01 -1.16
C GLY A 89 -8.07 3.27 -1.27
N ASN A 90 -8.86 3.59 -0.24
CA ASN A 90 -9.91 4.60 -0.25
C ASN A 90 -10.88 4.47 -1.44
N VAL A 91 -11.30 3.23 -1.70
CA VAL A 91 -12.24 2.88 -2.78
C VAL A 91 -13.68 3.05 -2.33
N GLY A 92 -14.01 2.62 -1.10
CA GLY A 92 -15.37 2.63 -0.54
C GLY A 92 -15.96 1.22 -0.46
N PRO A 93 -16.59 0.69 -1.53
CA PRO A 93 -17.09 -0.69 -1.55
C PRO A 93 -15.94 -1.70 -1.67
N GLY A 94 -16.06 -2.79 -0.92
CA GLY A 94 -15.13 -3.92 -0.91
C GLY A 94 -15.72 -5.18 -1.57
N LEU A 95 -15.30 -6.34 -1.06
CA LEU A 95 -15.78 -7.67 -1.46
C LEU A 95 -16.54 -8.31 -0.30
N GLY A 96 -17.43 -9.25 -0.59
CA GLY A 96 -18.23 -9.94 0.44
C GLY A 96 -19.27 -9.01 1.07
N GLU A 97 -19.40 -9.07 2.40
CA GLU A 97 -20.39 -8.30 3.19
C GLU A 97 -20.10 -6.79 3.27
N VAL A 98 -19.01 -6.33 2.63
CA VAL A 98 -18.72 -4.89 2.42
C VAL A 98 -18.83 -4.47 0.96
N GLY A 99 -19.42 -5.33 0.12
CA GLY A 99 -19.66 -5.04 -1.29
C GLY A 99 -20.68 -3.93 -1.52
N ALA A 100 -20.88 -3.51 -2.76
CA ALA A 100 -21.78 -2.40 -3.11
C ALA A 100 -23.26 -2.61 -2.74
N ILE A 101 -23.65 -3.86 -2.41
CA ILE A 101 -25.00 -4.25 -2.03
C ILE A 101 -25.18 -4.23 -0.50
N ASP A 102 -24.07 -4.20 0.25
CA ASP A 102 -24.06 -4.23 1.71
C ASP A 102 -23.18 -3.08 2.26
N ASN A 103 -22.93 -3.04 3.58
CA ASN A 103 -22.33 -1.89 4.24
C ASN A 103 -21.53 -2.27 5.50
N TYR A 104 -20.72 -1.34 6.00
CA TYR A 104 -19.84 -1.56 7.15
C TYR A 104 -20.53 -1.52 8.54
N ALA A 105 -21.86 -1.41 8.63
CA ALA A 105 -22.54 -1.26 9.92
C ALA A 105 -22.43 -2.50 10.81
N HIS A 106 -22.33 -3.68 10.21
CA HIS A 106 -22.18 -4.98 10.89
C HIS A 106 -20.84 -5.14 11.62
N PHE A 107 -19.83 -4.28 11.37
CA PHE A 107 -18.57 -4.31 12.13
C PHE A 107 -18.76 -3.85 13.58
N PRO A 108 -18.09 -4.51 14.55
CA PRO A 108 -18.03 -4.02 15.92
C PRO A 108 -17.33 -2.66 15.97
N PRO A 109 -17.53 -1.85 17.03
CA PRO A 109 -16.91 -0.54 17.17
C PRO A 109 -15.39 -0.54 16.96
N ILE A 110 -14.70 -1.56 17.50
CA ILE A 110 -13.25 -1.71 17.35
C ILE A 110 -12.85 -1.95 15.89
N GLY A 111 -13.61 -2.74 15.12
CA GLY A 111 -13.36 -2.99 13.71
C GLY A 111 -13.52 -1.72 12.88
N LYS A 112 -14.54 -0.91 13.16
CA LYS A 112 -14.75 0.39 12.51
C LYS A 112 -13.59 1.34 12.75
N TRP A 113 -13.08 1.44 13.98
CA TRP A 113 -11.90 2.26 14.29
C TRP A 113 -10.66 1.84 13.51
N ILE A 114 -10.40 0.53 13.42
CA ILE A 114 -9.27 -0.01 12.63
C ILE A 114 -9.43 0.35 11.15
N LEU A 115 -10.60 0.11 10.57
CA LEU A 115 -10.87 0.41 9.16
C LEU A 115 -10.79 1.92 8.88
N SER A 116 -11.28 2.78 9.79
CA SER A 116 -11.11 4.24 9.69
C SER A 116 -9.64 4.65 9.74
N PHE A 117 -8.83 4.02 10.59
CA PHE A 117 -7.39 4.26 10.61
C PHE A 117 -6.73 3.84 9.29
N PHE A 118 -7.14 2.73 8.67
CA PHE A 118 -6.65 2.34 7.35
C PHE A 118 -7.05 3.32 6.24
N MET A 119 -8.24 3.92 6.30
CA MET A 119 -8.61 5.01 5.38
C MET A 119 -7.68 6.22 5.51
N LEU A 120 -7.38 6.63 6.74
CA LEU A 120 -6.44 7.74 7.01
C LEU A 120 -5.05 7.42 6.47
N LEU A 121 -4.54 6.21 6.72
CA LEU A 121 -3.25 5.73 6.21
C LEU A 121 -3.20 5.75 4.68
N GLY A 122 -4.25 5.28 4.02
CA GLY A 122 -4.37 5.35 2.56
C GLY A 122 -4.40 6.78 2.05
N ARG A 123 -5.05 7.70 2.78
CA ARG A 123 -5.27 9.07 2.28
C ARG A 123 -4.05 9.96 2.43
N LEU A 124 -3.32 9.82 3.53
CA LEU A 124 -2.19 10.68 3.88
C LEU A 124 -0.84 10.18 3.33
N GLU A 125 -0.82 9.03 2.65
CA GLU A 125 0.37 8.23 2.33
C GLU A 125 1.04 7.62 3.57
N LEU A 126 1.29 6.30 3.53
CA LEU A 126 1.78 5.52 4.68
C LEU A 126 2.96 6.13 5.44
N TYR A 127 3.97 6.65 4.74
CA TYR A 127 5.16 7.19 5.38
C TYR A 127 4.89 8.45 6.22
N THR A 128 3.95 9.31 5.80
CA THR A 128 3.69 10.56 6.53
C THR A 128 3.03 10.28 7.87
N VAL A 129 2.23 9.22 7.96
CA VAL A 129 1.56 8.83 9.20
C VAL A 129 2.49 7.98 10.05
N LEU A 130 3.20 7.02 9.46
CA LEU A 130 4.03 6.09 10.22
C LEU A 130 5.28 6.75 10.83
N ILE A 131 5.79 7.83 10.22
CA ILE A 131 6.92 8.59 10.79
C ILE A 131 6.56 9.22 12.14
N LEU A 132 5.27 9.53 12.38
CA LEU A 132 4.80 10.05 13.67
C LEU A 132 4.95 9.03 14.81
N PHE A 133 5.04 7.74 14.50
CA PHE A 133 5.25 6.70 15.49
C PHE A 133 6.74 6.38 15.70
N VAL A 134 7.65 7.00 14.94
CA VAL A 134 9.09 6.80 15.07
C VAL A 134 9.65 7.80 16.10
N PRO A 135 10.19 7.34 17.25
CA PRO A 135 10.68 8.24 18.31
C PRO A 135 11.80 9.20 17.87
N ALA A 136 12.52 8.87 16.80
CA ALA A 136 13.56 9.73 16.24
C ALA A 136 12.99 11.00 15.58
N TYR A 137 11.73 10.99 15.15
CA TYR A 137 11.05 12.17 14.61
C TYR A 137 10.83 13.25 15.68
N TRP A 138 10.58 12.84 16.93
CA TRP A 138 10.23 13.73 18.05
C TRP A 138 11.42 14.25 18.86
N ARG A 139 12.63 13.73 18.63
CA ARG A 139 13.83 14.10 19.41
C ARG A 139 14.60 15.27 18.79
N ARG A 140 13.92 16.22 18.16
CA ARG A 140 14.50 17.47 17.68
C ARG A 140 13.92 18.66 18.43
#